data_AF-E6W762-F1
#
_entry.id   AF-E6W762-F1
#
_cell.length_a   1.000
_cell.length_b   1.000
_cell.length_c   1.000
_cell.angle_alpha   90.00
_cell.angle_beta   90.00
_cell.angle_gamma   90.00
#
_symmetry.space_group_name_H-M   'P 1'
#
loop_
_entity.id
_entity.type
_entity.pdbx_description
1 polymer ?
#
loop_
_entity_poly.entity_id
_entity_poly.type
_entity_poly.pdbx_seq_one_letter_code
_entity_poly.pdbx_strand_id
1 'polypeptide(L)'
;MKSYLQLPATIAFAFALVFSVTSIASAQQAPHQQVEMRDVSSQEIRQVSEAYVEISAIQQEYQAKLGNVQDPEEAQRLQQQANEEMTQVVLDSGMEVDAYNEIMLMAQMNEELRGRILEKIEQLQR
;
A
#
# COMPACT_ATOMS: atom_id res chain seq x y z
N MET A 1 19.38 -4.29 36.38
CA MET A 1 20.21 -3.84 35.24
C MET A 1 19.78 -4.63 34.01
N LYS A 2 19.27 -3.89 33.00
CA LYS A 2 18.93 -4.30 31.62
C LYS A 2 17.93 -5.45 31.47
N SER A 3 16.64 -5.10 31.61
CA SER A 3 15.54 -5.88 31.02
C SER A 3 15.64 -5.84 29.50
N TYR A 4 15.65 -7.02 28.90
CA TYR A 4 15.57 -7.24 27.46
C TYR A 4 14.15 -6.90 27.01
N LEU A 5 13.99 -5.71 26.43
CA LEU A 5 12.80 -5.35 25.68
C LEU A 5 12.93 -6.01 24.31
N GLN A 6 12.30 -7.17 24.15
CA GLN A 6 12.10 -7.74 22.83
C GLN A 6 11.20 -6.77 22.06
N LEU A 7 11.77 -6.13 21.05
CA LEU A 7 11.03 -5.38 20.05
C LEU A 7 10.25 -6.41 19.22
N PRO A 8 8.90 -6.43 19.21
CA PRO A 8 8.21 -7.15 18.17
C PRO A 8 8.49 -6.43 16.84
N ALA A 9 9.21 -7.13 15.97
CA ALA A 9 9.31 -6.80 14.56
C ALA A 9 7.91 -6.86 13.95
N THR A 10 7.28 -5.71 13.76
CA THR A 10 6.19 -5.54 12.81
C THR A 10 6.34 -4.16 12.18
N ILE A 11 7.13 -4.09 11.12
CA ILE A 11 6.85 -3.11 10.07
C ILE A 11 5.62 -3.70 9.37
N ALA A 12 4.45 -3.42 9.92
CA ALA A 12 3.20 -3.66 9.23
C ALA A 12 3.20 -2.68 8.05
N PHE A 13 3.46 -3.21 6.86
CA PHE A 13 3.19 -2.49 5.64
C PHE A 13 1.68 -2.24 5.60
N ALA A 14 1.27 -1.04 6.02
CA ALA A 14 -0.12 -0.71 6.30
C ALA A 14 -0.89 -0.47 5.00
N PHE A 15 -1.11 -1.55 4.25
CA PHE A 15 -2.25 -1.70 3.33
C PHE A 15 -3.37 -2.50 4.02
N ALA A 16 -3.45 -2.42 5.34
CA ALA A 16 -4.60 -2.91 6.09
C ALA A 16 -5.63 -1.79 6.11
N LEU A 17 -6.53 -1.80 5.11
CA LEU A 17 -7.87 -1.26 5.29
C LEU A 17 -8.47 -1.98 6.51
N VAL A 18 -8.40 -1.33 7.67
CA VAL A 18 -9.06 -1.79 8.89
C VAL A 18 -10.56 -1.59 8.68
N PHE A 19 -11.21 -2.54 8.01
CA PHE A 19 -12.64 -2.70 8.14
C PHE A 19 -12.91 -3.30 9.52
N SER A 20 -13.34 -2.45 10.44
CA SER A 20 -13.83 -2.82 11.77
C SER A 20 -14.85 -3.96 11.68
N VAL A 21 -14.49 -5.11 12.22
CA VAL A 21 -15.38 -6.27 12.34
C VAL A 21 -16.33 -6.03 13.51
N THR A 22 -17.50 -5.44 13.22
CA THR A 22 -18.68 -5.57 14.08
C THR A 22 -19.77 -6.37 13.36
N SER A 23 -19.81 -7.65 13.73
CA SER A 23 -21.01 -8.47 13.93
C SER A 23 -21.98 -8.76 12.76
N ILE A 24 -21.89 -10.02 12.30
CA ILE A 24 -22.97 -11.00 12.04
C ILE A 24 -24.01 -10.70 10.93
N ALA A 25 -24.10 -11.66 10.01
CA ALA A 25 -25.22 -11.92 9.09
C ALA A 25 -25.41 -10.96 7.91
N SER A 26 -24.38 -10.84 7.09
CA SER A 26 -24.53 -10.71 5.63
C SER A 26 -23.26 -11.28 5.03
N ALA A 27 -23.35 -12.47 4.41
CA ALA A 27 -22.30 -12.96 3.55
C ALA A 27 -22.28 -12.11 2.27
N GLN A 28 -21.98 -10.82 2.43
CA GLN A 28 -21.49 -10.01 1.34
C GLN A 28 -20.07 -10.52 1.15
N GLN A 29 -19.94 -11.51 0.28
CA GLN A 29 -18.66 -11.94 -0.25
C GLN A 29 -17.93 -10.65 -0.65
N ALA A 30 -16.91 -10.26 0.12
CA ALA A 30 -15.87 -9.42 -0.44
C ALA A 30 -15.53 -10.09 -1.77
N PRO A 31 -15.51 -9.37 -2.91
CA PRO A 31 -15.10 -9.99 -4.14
C PRO A 31 -13.73 -10.59 -3.85
N HIS A 32 -13.68 -11.93 -3.75
CA HIS A 32 -12.42 -12.65 -3.86
C HIS A 32 -12.04 -12.44 -5.32
N GLN A 33 -11.43 -11.28 -5.61
CA GLN A 33 -10.66 -11.11 -6.82
C GLN A 33 -9.64 -12.23 -6.78
N GLN A 34 -9.91 -13.26 -7.57
CA GLN A 34 -8.97 -14.33 -7.80
C GLN A 34 -7.78 -13.66 -8.49
N VAL A 35 -6.70 -13.46 -7.75
CA VAL A 35 -5.47 -12.96 -8.34
C VAL A 35 -4.84 -14.11 -9.10
N GLU A 36 -4.86 -13.97 -10.42
CA GLU A 36 -4.19 -14.90 -11.31
C GLU A 36 -2.69 -14.62 -11.26
N MET A 37 -1.91 -15.61 -10.85
CA MET A 37 -0.47 -15.49 -10.84
C MET A 37 0.04 -15.47 -12.28
N ARG A 38 0.63 -14.35 -12.68
CA ARG A 38 1.24 -14.15 -14.00
C ARG A 38 2.68 -13.72 -13.87
N ASP A 39 3.42 -13.84 -14.96
CA ASP A 39 4.76 -13.25 -15.02
C ASP A 39 4.64 -11.71 -15.02
N VAL A 40 5.51 -11.07 -14.25
CA VAL A 40 5.56 -9.62 -14.10
C VAL A 40 6.84 -9.14 -14.77
N SER A 41 6.67 -8.32 -15.80
CA SER A 41 7.77 -7.83 -16.61
C SER A 41 8.70 -6.92 -15.82
N SER A 42 9.95 -6.79 -16.28
CA SER A 42 10.89 -5.85 -15.69
C SER A 42 10.43 -4.40 -15.80
N GLN A 43 9.55 -4.05 -16.74
CA GLN A 43 8.96 -2.70 -16.82
C GLN A 43 7.93 -2.50 -15.71
N GLU A 44 6.99 -3.43 -15.54
CA GLU A 44 5.98 -3.38 -14.49
C GLU A 44 6.63 -3.34 -13.09
N ILE A 45 7.74 -4.06 -12.88
CA ILE A 45 8.50 -3.98 -11.63
C ILE A 45 9.09 -2.59 -11.41
N ARG A 46 9.56 -1.89 -12.46
CA ARG A 46 10.03 -0.51 -12.29
C ARG A 46 8.88 0.42 -11.94
N GLN A 47 7.77 0.34 -12.68
CA GLN A 47 6.61 1.21 -12.49
C GLN A 47 5.97 1.03 -11.12
N VAL A 48 5.76 -0.21 -10.67
CA VAL A 48 5.21 -0.48 -9.32
C VAL A 48 6.16 0.01 -8.23
N SER A 49 7.47 -0.15 -8.40
CA SER A 49 8.47 0.32 -7.42
C SER A 49 8.52 1.85 -7.35
N GLU A 50 8.44 2.55 -8.48
CA GLU A 50 8.38 4.01 -8.54
C GLU A 50 7.10 4.52 -7.86
N ALA A 51 5.94 4.01 -8.27
CA ALA A 51 4.66 4.36 -7.66
C ALA A 51 4.61 4.08 -6.15
N TYR A 52 5.17 2.94 -5.72
CA TYR A 52 5.21 2.54 -4.32
C TYR A 52 5.99 3.53 -3.45
N VAL A 53 7.13 4.03 -3.93
CA VAL A 53 7.97 4.99 -3.20
C VAL A 53 7.22 6.30 -3.00
N GLU A 54 6.59 6.80 -4.05
CA GLU A 54 5.82 8.05 -4.01
C GLU A 54 4.55 7.92 -3.17
N ILE A 55 3.78 6.83 -3.33
CA ILE A 55 2.61 6.52 -2.49
C ILE A 55 3.01 6.45 -1.02
N SER A 56 4.15 5.84 -0.70
CA SER A 56 4.63 5.75 0.69
C SER A 56 4.93 7.14 1.27
N ALA A 57 5.46 8.07 0.48
CA ALA A 57 5.68 9.44 0.89
C ALA A 57 4.35 10.18 1.14
N ILE A 58 3.37 10.04 0.24
CA ILE A 58 2.02 10.61 0.41
C ILE A 58 1.37 10.07 1.68
N GLN A 59 1.44 8.76 1.92
CA GLN A 59 0.88 8.15 3.13
C GLN A 59 1.47 8.76 4.40
N GLN A 60 2.80 8.94 4.46
CA GLN A 60 3.47 9.55 5.60
C GLN A 60 3.04 11.01 5.79
N GLU A 61 2.94 11.78 4.71
CA GLU A 61 2.49 13.17 4.73
C GLU A 61 1.07 13.30 5.28
N TYR A 62 0.13 12.49 4.77
CA TYR A 62 -1.26 12.56 5.18
C TYR A 62 -1.49 12.00 6.58
N GLN A 63 -0.71 11.00 7.01
CA GLN A 63 -0.71 10.57 8.41
C GLN A 63 -0.31 11.71 9.36
N ALA A 64 0.72 12.48 9.01
CA ALA A 64 1.13 13.64 9.79
C ALA A 64 0.06 14.74 9.79
N LYS A 65 -0.57 15.03 8.65
CA LYS A 65 -1.68 16.01 8.56
C LYS A 65 -2.88 15.59 9.42
N LEU A 66 -3.35 14.35 9.25
CA LEU A 66 -4.51 13.81 9.97
C LEU A 66 -4.30 13.73 11.48
N GLY A 67 -3.08 13.45 11.94
CA GLY A 67 -2.76 13.42 13.37
C GLY A 67 -2.95 14.75 14.10
N ASN A 68 -3.05 15.86 13.35
CA ASN A 68 -3.25 17.21 13.90
C ASN A 68 -4.70 17.73 13.73
N VAL A 69 -5.56 16.97 13.04
CA VAL A 69 -6.90 17.42 12.67
C VAL A 69 -7.93 16.91 13.68
N GLN A 70 -8.72 17.83 14.22
CA GLN A 70 -9.82 17.52 15.16
C GLN A 70 -11.19 17.59 14.49
N ASP A 71 -11.28 18.30 13.37
CA ASP A 71 -12.52 18.48 12.63
C ASP A 71 -12.80 17.27 11.72
N PRO A 72 -13.95 16.58 11.87
CA PRO A 72 -14.27 15.41 11.07
C PRO A 72 -14.39 15.69 9.56
N GLU A 73 -14.88 16.88 9.17
CA GLU A 73 -15.05 17.23 7.75
C GLU A 73 -13.70 17.53 7.09
N GLU A 74 -12.79 18.18 7.81
CA GLU A 74 -11.40 18.38 7.39
C GLU A 74 -10.66 17.04 7.27
N ALA A 75 -10.84 16.13 8.24
CA ALA A 75 -10.25 14.80 8.17
C ALA A 75 -10.75 14.02 6.94
N GLN A 76 -12.05 14.09 6.66
CA GLN A 76 -12.64 13.44 5.48
C GLN A 76 -12.12 14.04 4.17
N ARG A 77 -11.90 15.37 4.11
CA ARG A 77 -11.31 16.03 2.94
C ARG A 77 -9.86 15.59 2.71
N LEU A 78 -9.05 15.55 3.76
CA LEU A 78 -7.66 15.09 3.66
C LEU A 78 -7.58 13.62 3.22
N GLN A 79 -8.47 12.76 3.68
CA GLN A 79 -8.53 11.38 3.21
C GLN A 79 -8.87 11.29 1.72
N GLN A 80 -9.81 12.11 1.22
CA GLN A 80 -10.14 12.14 -0.21
C GLN A 80 -8.95 12.62 -1.05
N GLN A 81 -8.29 13.70 -0.64
CA GLN A 81 -7.11 14.23 -1.34
C GLN A 81 -5.98 13.20 -1.38
N ALA A 82 -5.73 12.49 -0.26
CA ALA A 82 -4.75 11.42 -0.22
C ALA A 82 -5.06 10.31 -1.26
N ASN A 83 -6.32 9.89 -1.36
CA ASN A 83 -6.74 8.88 -2.32
C ASN A 83 -6.56 9.36 -3.78
N GLU A 84 -6.91 10.61 -4.05
CA GLU A 84 -6.72 11.22 -5.38
C GLU A 84 -5.24 11.29 -5.76
N GLU A 85 -4.38 11.78 -4.87
CA GLU A 85 -2.94 11.87 -5.11
C GLU A 85 -2.29 10.51 -5.30
N MET A 86 -2.62 9.52 -4.45
CA MET A 86 -2.11 8.14 -4.63
C MET A 86 -2.56 7.55 -5.96
N THR A 87 -3.81 7.80 -6.38
CA THR A 87 -4.32 7.35 -7.68
C THR A 87 -3.53 7.99 -8.82
N GLN A 88 -3.27 9.30 -8.76
CA GLN A 88 -2.50 9.99 -9.78
C GLN A 88 -1.06 9.45 -9.88
N VAL A 89 -0.40 9.18 -8.76
CA VAL A 89 0.95 8.58 -8.76
C VAL A 89 1.00 7.25 -9.51
N VAL A 90 -0.01 6.38 -9.33
CA VAL A 90 -0.06 5.13 -10.09
C VAL A 90 -0.20 5.40 -11.59
N LEU A 91 -1.10 6.31 -11.97
CA LEU A 91 -1.31 6.67 -13.37
C LEU A 91 -0.07 7.31 -14.00
N ASP A 92 0.62 8.18 -13.28
CA ASP A 92 1.83 8.87 -13.73
C ASP A 92 3.02 7.92 -13.89
N SER A 93 3.05 6.81 -13.15
CA SER A 93 3.99 5.70 -13.39
C SER A 93 3.73 4.97 -14.73
N GLY A 94 2.62 5.29 -15.41
CA GLY A 94 2.17 4.62 -16.63
C GLY A 94 1.50 3.27 -16.36
N MET A 95 0.91 3.10 -15.17
CA MET A 95 0.23 1.89 -14.74
C MET A 95 -1.25 2.19 -14.47
N GLU A 96 -2.11 1.21 -14.76
CA GLU A 96 -3.52 1.26 -14.33
C GLU A 96 -3.62 0.94 -12.83
N VAL A 97 -4.55 1.57 -12.13
CA VAL A 97 -4.74 1.36 -10.67
C VAL A 97 -4.98 -0.11 -10.34
N ASP A 98 -5.76 -0.81 -11.16
CA ASP A 98 -6.04 -2.23 -10.97
C ASP A 98 -4.80 -3.10 -11.18
N ALA A 99 -3.94 -2.76 -12.14
CA ALA A 99 -2.69 -3.47 -12.39
C ALA A 99 -1.70 -3.29 -11.22
N TYR A 100 -1.63 -2.10 -10.64
CA TYR A 100 -0.83 -1.85 -9.43
C TYR A 100 -1.31 -2.74 -8.28
N ASN A 101 -2.61 -2.72 -7.99
CA ASN A 101 -3.19 -3.52 -6.91
C ASN A 101 -2.98 -5.02 -7.13
N GLU A 102 -3.13 -5.50 -8.36
CA GLU A 102 -2.89 -6.89 -8.75
C GLU A 102 -1.43 -7.29 -8.47
N ILE A 103 -0.46 -6.51 -8.93
CA ILE A 103 0.97 -6.80 -8.73
C ILE A 103 1.33 -6.76 -7.25
N MET A 104 0.80 -5.80 -6.49
CA MET A 104 1.02 -5.73 -5.04
C MET A 104 0.45 -6.95 -4.31
N LEU A 105 -0.71 -7.46 -4.72
CA LEU A 105 -1.29 -8.68 -4.16
C LEU A 105 -0.51 -9.94 -4.58
N MET A 106 -0.04 -10.02 -5.82
CA MET A 106 0.87 -11.09 -6.27
C MET A 106 2.17 -11.09 -5.46
N ALA A 107 2.74 -9.92 -5.15
CA ALA A 107 3.97 -9.80 -4.36
C ALA A 107 3.79 -10.28 -2.91
N GLN A 108 2.58 -10.24 -2.35
CA GLN A 108 2.31 -10.84 -1.04
C GLN A 108 2.42 -12.37 -1.08
N MET A 109 2.04 -12.99 -2.20
CA MET A 109 1.99 -14.44 -2.39
C MET A 109 3.27 -15.02 -3.03
N ASN A 110 4.05 -14.20 -3.74
CA ASN A 110 5.25 -14.59 -4.46
C ASN A 110 6.49 -13.90 -3.86
N GLU A 111 7.30 -14.67 -3.14
CA GLU A 111 8.53 -14.17 -2.51
C GLU A 111 9.58 -13.67 -3.51
N GLU A 112 9.70 -14.31 -4.68
CA GLU A 112 10.64 -13.90 -5.72
C GLU A 112 10.23 -12.54 -6.31
N LEU A 113 8.95 -12.37 -6.64
CA LEU A 113 8.42 -11.09 -7.12
C LEU A 113 8.61 -9.97 -6.10
N ARG A 114 8.31 -10.25 -4.82
CA ARG A 114 8.56 -9.31 -3.72
C ARG A 114 10.02 -8.91 -3.65
N GLY A 115 10.93 -9.87 -3.74
CA GLY A 115 12.38 -9.61 -3.74
C GLY A 115 12.80 -8.67 -4.87
N ARG A 116 12.32 -8.91 -6.09
CA ARG A 116 12.62 -8.07 -7.27
C ARG A 116 12.09 -6.63 -7.11
N ILE A 117 10.89 -6.45 -6.56
CA ILE A 117 10.31 -5.13 -6.28
C ILE A 117 11.13 -4.40 -5.21
N LEU A 118 11.49 -5.07 -4.12
CA LEU A 118 12.28 -4.47 -3.04
C LEU A 118 13.69 -4.08 -3.49
N GLU A 119 14.36 -4.94 -4.27
CA GLU A 119 15.66 -4.61 -4.87
C GLU A 119 15.56 -3.37 -5.76
N LYS A 120 14.51 -3.29 -6.58
CA LYS A 120 14.29 -2.13 -7.44
C LYS A 120 14.03 -0.85 -6.64
N ILE A 121 13.26 -0.93 -5.55
CA ILE A 121 13.04 0.20 -4.63
C ILE A 121 14.37 0.66 -4.02
N GLU A 122 15.20 -0.28 -3.55
CA GLU A 122 16.52 0.06 -2.99
C GLU A 122 17.39 0.77 -4.03
N GLN A 123 17.39 0.32 -5.28
CA GLN A 123 18.14 0.96 -6.36
C GLN A 123 17.66 2.38 -6.68
N LEU A 124 16.36 2.67 -6.54
CA LEU A 124 15.79 4.01 -6.77
C LEU A 124 16.17 5.03 -5.68
N GLN A 125 16.51 4.55 -4.49
CA GLN A 125 16.83 5.39 -3.33
C GLN A 125 18.33 5.64 -3.13
N ARG A 126 19.17 5.10 -4.02
CA ARG A 126 20.63 5.24 -3.97
C ARG A 126 21.14 6.48 -4.67
#